data_AF-A0A7C9EFT2-F1
#
_entry.id   AF-A0A7C9EFT2-F1
#
_cell.length_a   1.000
_cell.length_b   1.000
_cell.length_c   1.000
_cell.angle_alpha   90.00
_cell.angle_beta   90.00
_cell.angle_gamma   90.00
#
_symmetry.space_group_name_H-M   'P 1'
#
loop_
_entity.id
_entity.type
_entity.pdbx_description
1 polymer ?
#
loop_
_entity_poly.entity_id
_entity_poly.type
_entity_poly.pdbx_seq_one_letter_code
_entity_poly.pdbx_strand_id
1 'polypeptide(L)'
;MNPLTLVKRIQSINAKEADLGISDQASWHAKYKDSAYVFVGGIPYDLTEGDLLAVFAQYGEIVDVNLVRDKASGKSKGFAFIAYEDQRSTILAVDNLNGAQIAGRIIRVDHVSNYKKKEEEDEETERQKREERG
;
A
#
# COMPACT_ATOMS: atom_id res chain seq x y z
N MET A 1 3.77 -6.29 -17.26
CA MET A 1 3.67 -7.50 -16.41
C MET A 1 2.27 -7.52 -15.81
N ASN A 2 1.56 -8.65 -15.82
CA ASN A 2 0.16 -8.72 -15.36
C ASN A 2 0.09 -8.59 -13.81
N PRO A 3 -0.79 -7.73 -13.25
CA PRO A 3 -0.95 -7.56 -11.81
C PRO A 3 -1.20 -8.86 -11.03
N LEU A 4 -1.97 -9.79 -11.59
CA LEU A 4 -2.25 -11.08 -10.94
C LEU A 4 -1.03 -12.00 -10.90
N THR A 5 -0.10 -11.85 -11.84
CA THR A 5 1.16 -12.60 -11.83
C THR A 5 2.05 -12.16 -10.68
N LEU A 6 2.02 -10.88 -10.31
CA LEU A 6 2.78 -10.35 -9.17
C LEU A 6 2.22 -10.84 -7.84
N VAL A 7 0.89 -10.84 -7.69
CA VAL A 7 0.21 -11.42 -6.52
C VAL A 7 0.66 -12.86 -6.30
N LYS A 8 0.55 -13.71 -7.34
CA LYS A 8 0.94 -15.11 -7.29
C LYS A 8 2.43 -15.30 -6.96
N ARG A 9 3.30 -14.43 -7.47
CA ARG A 9 4.74 -14.47 -7.19
C ARG A 9 5.00 -14.24 -5.70
N ILE A 10 4.43 -13.19 -5.12
CA ILE A 10 4.62 -12.85 -3.69
C ILE A 10 4.08 -13.99 -2.81
N GLN A 11 2.87 -14.48 -3.09
CA GLN A 11 2.30 -15.63 -2.36
C GLN A 11 3.22 -16.87 -2.45
N SER A 12 3.83 -17.12 -3.61
CA SER A 12 4.76 -18.24 -3.79
C SER A 12 6.09 -18.05 -3.04
N ILE A 13 6.55 -16.82 -2.87
CA ILE A 13 7.75 -16.50 -2.07
C ILE A 13 7.43 -16.72 -0.58
N ASN A 14 6.34 -16.14 -0.10
CA ASN A 14 5.90 -16.26 1.30
C ASN A 14 5.67 -17.72 1.71
N ALA A 15 5.00 -18.50 0.85
CA ALA A 15 4.77 -19.92 1.12
C ALA A 15 6.07 -20.72 1.23
N LYS A 16 7.08 -20.40 0.42
CA LYS A 16 8.40 -21.06 0.48
C LYS A 16 9.18 -20.66 1.73
N GLU A 17 9.14 -19.39 2.11
CA GLU A 17 9.80 -18.93 3.34
C GLU A 17 9.16 -19.55 4.59
N ALA A 18 7.83 -19.68 4.61
CA ALA A 18 7.11 -20.36 5.68
C ALA A 18 7.46 -21.86 5.77
N ASP A 19 7.53 -22.56 4.63
CA ASP A 19 7.91 -23.99 4.57
C ASP A 19 9.35 -24.23 5.07
N LEU A 20 10.26 -23.29 4.74
CA LEU A 20 11.66 -23.33 5.17
C LEU A 20 11.88 -22.79 6.59
N GLY A 21 10.85 -22.27 7.26
CA GLY A 21 10.95 -21.69 8.59
C GLY A 21 11.88 -20.47 8.67
N ILE A 22 11.93 -19.67 7.59
CA ILE A 22 12.76 -18.46 7.53
C ILE A 22 12.19 -17.42 8.50
N SER A 23 13.06 -16.83 9.32
CA SER A 23 12.68 -15.76 10.23
C SER A 23 12.49 -14.42 9.52
N ASP A 24 11.71 -13.51 10.08
CA ASP A 24 11.43 -12.18 9.51
C ASP A 24 12.73 -11.41 9.15
N GLN A 25 13.79 -11.57 9.93
CA GLN A 25 15.08 -10.91 9.71
C GLN A 25 15.86 -11.47 8.50
N ALA A 26 15.60 -12.72 8.14
CA ALA A 26 16.20 -13.41 7.00
C ALA A 26 15.26 -13.48 5.78
N SER A 27 14.00 -13.08 5.95
CA SER A 27 12.99 -13.02 4.89
C SER A 27 13.28 -11.92 3.87
N TRP A 28 12.62 -12.00 2.70
CA TRP A 28 12.65 -10.92 1.71
C TRP A 28 12.08 -9.59 2.25
N HIS A 29 11.24 -9.64 3.29
CA HIS A 29 10.69 -8.45 3.95
C HIS A 29 11.76 -7.59 4.61
N ALA A 30 12.88 -8.17 5.04
CA ALA A 30 13.99 -7.44 5.69
C ALA A 30 14.56 -6.32 4.81
N LYS A 31 14.42 -6.42 3.49
CA LYS A 31 14.78 -5.35 2.53
C LYS A 31 13.99 -4.06 2.75
N TYR A 32 12.81 -4.15 3.35
CA TYR A 32 11.87 -3.05 3.56
C TYR A 32 11.76 -2.62 5.03
N LYS A 33 12.70 -3.07 5.88
CA LYS A 33 12.71 -2.77 7.32
C LYS A 33 12.68 -1.27 7.66
N ASP A 34 13.18 -0.42 6.75
CA ASP A 34 13.27 1.02 6.92
C ASP A 34 12.04 1.76 6.34
N SER A 35 10.97 1.03 5.99
CA SER A 35 9.72 1.59 5.50
C SER A 35 8.51 0.97 6.19
N ALA A 36 7.63 1.85 6.68
CA ALA A 36 6.35 1.47 7.26
C ALA A 36 5.19 1.51 6.25
N TYR A 37 5.48 1.74 4.95
CA TYR A 37 4.45 1.85 3.92
C TYR A 37 4.25 0.57 3.10
N VAL A 38 2.98 0.24 2.88
CA VAL A 38 2.55 -0.75 1.89
C VAL A 38 1.82 -0.07 0.73
N PHE A 39 2.02 -0.61 -0.47
CA PHE A 39 1.21 -0.33 -1.64
C PHE A 39 0.00 -1.27 -1.63
N VAL A 40 -1.18 -0.71 -1.88
CA VAL A 40 -2.41 -1.47 -2.10
C VAL A 40 -2.95 -1.13 -3.47
N GLY A 41 -3.18 -2.11 -4.34
CA GLY A 41 -3.70 -1.88 -5.70
C GLY A 41 -4.80 -2.85 -6.07
N GLY A 42 -5.55 -2.52 -7.12
CA GLY A 42 -6.72 -3.30 -7.52
C GLY A 42 -7.97 -2.97 -6.69
N ILE A 43 -7.93 -1.86 -5.96
CA ILE A 43 -9.01 -1.38 -5.11
C ILE A 43 -10.22 -1.02 -5.99
N PRO A 44 -11.43 -1.49 -5.65
CA PRO A 44 -12.67 -1.01 -6.26
C PRO A 44 -12.78 0.53 -6.17
N TYR A 45 -13.31 1.17 -7.22
CA TYR A 45 -13.30 2.63 -7.35
C TYR A 45 -14.28 3.36 -6.42
N ASP A 46 -15.24 2.62 -5.89
CA ASP A 46 -16.27 3.02 -4.94
C ASP A 46 -15.80 2.98 -3.49
N LEU A 47 -14.67 2.32 -3.18
CA LEU A 47 -14.13 2.30 -1.82
C LEU A 47 -13.42 3.61 -1.46
N THR A 48 -13.55 3.94 -0.19
CA THR A 48 -12.98 5.12 0.44
C THR A 48 -11.78 4.78 1.32
N GLU A 49 -11.09 5.81 1.77
CA GLU A 49 -10.02 5.75 2.77
C GLU A 49 -10.50 5.08 4.06
N GLY A 50 -11.75 5.34 4.48
CA GLY A 50 -12.37 4.72 5.66
C GLY A 50 -12.60 3.22 5.51
N ASP A 51 -12.99 2.77 4.31
CA ASP A 51 -13.15 1.33 4.03
C ASP A 51 -11.79 0.61 4.06
N LEU A 52 -10.74 1.25 3.53
CA LEU A 52 -9.38 0.73 3.60
C LEU A 52 -8.91 0.66 5.06
N LEU A 53 -9.16 1.70 5.84
CA LEU A 53 -8.81 1.70 7.26
C LEU A 53 -9.50 0.55 8.01
N ALA A 54 -10.80 0.32 7.77
CA ALA A 54 -11.54 -0.77 8.38
C ALA A 54 -10.97 -2.17 8.05
N VAL A 55 -10.50 -2.39 6.81
CA VAL A 55 -9.92 -3.67 6.39
C VAL A 55 -8.49 -3.85 6.91
N PHE A 56 -7.67 -2.81 6.86
CA PHE A 56 -6.23 -2.92 7.14
C PHE A 56 -5.90 -2.79 8.64
N ALA A 57 -6.74 -2.11 9.43
CA ALA A 57 -6.48 -1.90 10.87
C ALA A 57 -6.41 -3.21 11.69
N GLN A 58 -6.90 -4.33 11.17
CA GLN A 58 -6.78 -5.64 11.84
C GLN A 58 -5.33 -6.13 11.99
N TYR A 59 -4.38 -5.59 11.21
CA TYR A 59 -2.96 -5.99 11.24
C TYR A 59 -2.05 -5.01 11.99
N GLY A 60 -2.60 -3.89 12.45
CA GLY A 60 -1.87 -2.88 13.23
C GLY A 60 -2.50 -1.50 13.16
N GLU A 61 -1.97 -0.59 13.99
CA GLU A 61 -2.37 0.81 13.99
C GLU A 61 -1.92 1.51 12.70
N ILE A 62 -2.84 2.19 12.04
CA ILE A 62 -2.61 2.90 10.78
C ILE A 62 -2.35 4.37 11.08
N VAL A 63 -1.19 4.88 10.67
CA VAL A 63 -0.80 6.28 10.87
C VAL A 63 -1.02 7.15 9.63
N ASP A 64 -1.13 6.54 8.45
CA ASP A 64 -1.42 7.26 7.21
C ASP A 64 -2.19 6.40 6.22
N VAL A 65 -3.17 6.98 5.54
CA VAL A 65 -3.86 6.39 4.38
C VAL A 65 -3.92 7.42 3.27
N ASN A 66 -3.30 7.12 2.14
CA ASN A 66 -3.38 7.93 0.94
C ASN A 66 -4.00 7.11 -0.20
N LEU A 67 -5.31 7.25 -0.39
CA LEU A 67 -6.01 6.74 -1.56
C LEU A 67 -5.81 7.71 -2.72
N VAL A 68 -5.06 7.27 -3.73
CA VAL A 68 -4.63 8.17 -4.80
C VAL A 68 -5.80 8.43 -5.74
N ARG A 69 -6.12 9.71 -5.91
CA ARG A 69 -7.20 10.20 -6.77
C ARG A 69 -6.65 10.94 -7.98
N ASP A 70 -7.44 10.99 -9.04
CA ASP A 70 -7.18 11.85 -10.18
C ASP A 70 -7.47 13.31 -9.82
N LYS A 71 -6.50 14.21 -10.08
CA LYS A 71 -6.61 15.63 -9.67
C LYS A 71 -7.74 16.38 -10.38
N ALA A 72 -8.09 15.99 -11.62
CA ALA A 72 -9.12 16.68 -12.39
C ALA A 72 -10.53 16.18 -12.05
N SER A 73 -10.70 14.86 -11.90
CA SER A 73 -12.01 14.25 -11.68
C SER A 73 -12.34 13.89 -10.24
N GLY A 74 -11.35 13.91 -9.33
CA GLY A 74 -11.49 13.49 -7.93
C GLY A 74 -11.69 11.97 -7.73
N LYS A 75 -11.76 11.20 -8.83
CA LYS A 75 -12.03 9.77 -8.79
C LYS A 75 -10.81 8.99 -8.34
N SER A 76 -11.02 7.92 -7.57
CA SER A 76 -9.97 7.00 -7.18
C SER A 76 -9.25 6.43 -8.40
N LYS A 77 -7.92 6.25 -8.30
CA LYS A 77 -7.11 5.53 -9.30
C LYS A 77 -7.04 4.04 -9.02
N GLY A 78 -7.72 3.55 -7.97
CA GLY A 78 -7.77 2.12 -7.62
C GLY A 78 -6.51 1.62 -6.93
N PHE A 79 -5.72 2.51 -6.32
CA PHE A 79 -4.58 2.16 -5.49
C PHE A 79 -4.37 3.19 -4.37
N ALA A 80 -3.76 2.73 -3.29
CA ALA A 80 -3.48 3.51 -2.10
C ALA A 80 -2.09 3.18 -1.54
N PHE A 81 -1.59 4.06 -0.70
CA PHE A 81 -0.46 3.80 0.20
C PHE A 81 -0.97 3.86 1.63
N ILE A 82 -0.57 2.89 2.45
CA ILE A 82 -0.97 2.81 3.86
C ILE A 82 0.31 2.71 4.67
N ALA A 83 0.46 3.56 5.69
CA ALA A 83 1.50 3.42 6.69
C ALA A 83 0.93 2.85 7.99
N TYR A 84 1.66 1.88 8.54
CA TYR A 84 1.45 1.41 9.89
C TYR A 84 2.40 2.11 10.86
N GLU A 85 2.07 2.04 12.15
CA GLU A 85 2.99 2.46 13.22
C GLU A 85 4.23 1.54 13.31
N ASP A 86 4.05 0.24 13.08
CA ASP A 86 5.12 -0.76 13.13
C ASP A 86 5.36 -1.41 11.75
N GLN A 87 6.63 -1.63 11.42
CA GLN A 87 7.03 -2.37 10.23
C GLN A 87 6.57 -3.83 10.30
N ARG A 88 6.40 -4.44 11.47
CA ARG A 88 5.84 -5.80 11.55
C ARG A 88 4.42 -5.87 10.99
N SER A 89 3.62 -4.81 11.17
CA SER A 89 2.27 -4.73 10.61
C SER A 89 2.27 -4.65 9.09
N THR A 90 3.32 -4.10 8.46
CA THR A 90 3.45 -4.14 6.99
C THR A 90 3.70 -5.56 6.50
N ILE A 91 4.50 -6.35 7.22
CA ILE A 91 4.73 -7.78 6.92
C ILE A 91 3.42 -8.54 7.00
N LEU A 92 2.70 -8.42 8.13
CA LEU A 92 1.41 -9.08 8.32
C LEU A 92 0.39 -8.71 7.24
N ALA A 93 0.30 -7.42 6.88
CA ALA A 93 -0.60 -6.97 5.82
C ALA A 93 -0.24 -7.57 4.45
N VAL A 94 1.05 -7.60 4.09
CA VAL A 94 1.51 -8.18 2.83
C VAL A 94 1.23 -9.69 2.78
N ASP A 95 1.46 -10.41 3.88
CA ASP A 95 1.31 -11.85 3.91
C ASP A 95 -0.15 -12.31 3.87
N ASN A 96 -1.04 -11.57 4.53
CA ASN A 96 -2.43 -11.98 4.70
C ASN A 96 -3.38 -11.35 3.68
N LEU A 97 -3.12 -10.11 3.22
CA LEU A 97 -4.04 -9.39 2.32
C LEU A 97 -3.62 -9.42 0.85
N ASN A 98 -2.37 -9.78 0.53
CA ASN A 98 -1.97 -9.87 -0.87
C ASN A 98 -2.69 -11.04 -1.56
N GLY A 99 -3.55 -10.69 -2.53
CA GLY A 99 -4.41 -11.63 -3.24
C GLY A 99 -5.78 -11.86 -2.60
N ALA A 100 -6.10 -11.16 -1.52
CA ALA A 100 -7.45 -11.16 -0.94
C ALA A 100 -8.46 -10.53 -1.91
N GLN A 101 -9.74 -10.91 -1.77
CA GLN A 101 -10.83 -10.31 -2.52
C GLN A 101 -11.57 -9.29 -1.67
N ILE A 102 -11.67 -8.05 -2.18
CA ILE A 102 -12.45 -6.98 -1.58
C ILE A 102 -13.48 -6.52 -2.61
N ALA A 103 -14.77 -6.58 -2.24
CA ALA A 103 -15.91 -6.28 -3.11
C ALA A 103 -15.79 -6.93 -4.52
N GLY A 104 -15.40 -8.20 -4.56
CA GLY A 104 -15.27 -8.98 -5.80
C GLY A 104 -14.03 -8.68 -6.65
N ARG A 105 -13.07 -7.87 -6.16
CA ARG A 105 -11.79 -7.62 -6.84
C ARG A 105 -10.62 -8.15 -6.01
N ILE A 106 -9.69 -8.82 -6.69
CA ILE A 106 -8.42 -9.24 -6.08
C ILE A 106 -7.54 -8.01 -5.89
N ILE A 107 -7.13 -7.76 -4.65
CA ILE A 107 -6.18 -6.71 -4.33
C ILE A 107 -4.75 -7.23 -4.31
N ARG A 108 -3.81 -6.36 -4.65
CA ARG A 108 -2.37 -6.58 -4.50
C ARG A 108 -1.88 -5.75 -3.32
N VAL A 109 -1.18 -6.38 -2.39
CA VAL A 109 -0.48 -5.71 -1.29
C VAL A 109 1.01 -5.99 -1.42
N ASP A 110 1.84 -4.96 -1.37
CA ASP A 110 3.28 -5.09 -1.59
C ASP A 110 4.03 -4.05 -0.75
N HIS A 111 5.28 -4.35 -0.38
CA HIS A 111 6.13 -3.42 0.35
C HIS A 111 6.60 -2.28 -0.56
N VAL A 112 6.80 -1.09 0.00
CA VAL A 112 7.35 0.06 -0.75
C VAL A 112 8.50 0.67 0.03
N SER A 113 9.67 0.80 -0.57
CA SER A 113 10.87 1.31 0.14
C SER A 113 10.96 2.83 0.18
N ASN A 114 10.50 3.53 -0.86
CA ASN A 114 10.79 4.96 -1.07
C ASN A 114 9.54 5.83 -1.09
N TYR A 115 8.40 5.34 -0.58
CA TYR A 115 7.22 6.18 -0.49
C TYR A 115 7.37 7.16 0.67
N LYS A 116 7.03 8.42 0.40
CA LYS A 116 6.86 9.45 1.41
C LYS A 116 5.51 10.09 1.16
N LYS A 117 4.74 10.30 2.23
CA LYS A 117 3.52 11.12 2.17
C LYS A 117 3.88 12.43 1.48
N LYS A 118 3.15 12.77 0.41
CA LYS A 118 3.21 14.13 -0.10
C LYS A 118 2.52 14.98 0.96
N GLU A 119 3.25 15.94 1.52
CA GLU A 119 2.62 17.05 2.23
C GLU A 119 1.60 17.65 1.28
N GLU A 120 0.36 17.79 1.74
CA GLU A 120 -0.63 18.57 1.01
C GLU A 120 -0.09 20.00 1.01
N GLU A 121 0.45 20.42 -0.12
CA GLU A 121 0.83 21.82 -0.32
C GLU A 121 -0.48 22.59 -0.44
N ASP A 122 -0.67 23.58 0.43
CA ASP A 122 -1.82 24.46 0.40
C ASP A 122 -2.04 25.02 -1.02
N GLU A 123 -3.30 25.26 -1.41
CA GLU A 123 -3.63 25.75 -2.77
C GLU A 123 -2.85 27.01 -3.13
N GLU A 124 -2.53 27.84 -2.13
CA GLU A 124 -1.71 29.03 -2.28
C GLU A 124 -0.26 28.70 -2.67
N THR A 125 0.33 27.68 -2.06
CA THR A 125 1.69 27.21 -2.39
C THR A 125 1.74 26.52 -3.77
N GLU A 126 0.72 25.73 -4.10
CA GLU A 126 0.61 25.14 -5.45
C GLU A 126 0.46 26.22 -6.53
N ARG A 127 -0.30 27.29 -6.25
CA ARG A 127 -0.53 28.41 -7.17
C ARG A 127 0.74 29.23 -7.39
N GLN A 128 1.47 29.57 -6.33
CA GLN A 128 2.75 30.28 -6.40
C GLN A 128 3.77 29.51 -7.25
N LYS A 129 3.91 28.19 -7.07
CA LYS A 129 4.81 27.37 -7.88
C LYS A 129 4.42 27.26 -9.36
N ARG A 130 3.13 27.37 -9.69
CA ARG A 130 2.66 27.40 -11.09
C ARG A 130 3.00 28.74 -11.74
N GLU A 131 2.89 29.83 -10.99
CA GLU A 131 3.23 31.18 -11.45
C GLU A 131 4.74 31.37 -11.61
N GLU A 132 5.57 30.79 -10.73
CA GLU A 132 7.05 30.86 -10.83
C GLU A 132 7.65 30.03 -11.98
N ARG A 133 6.90 29.07 -12.52
CA ARG A 133 7.34 28.16 -13.61
C ARG A 133 6.83 28.57 -14.98
N GLY A 134 5.93 29.56 -15.06
CA GLY A 134 5.42 30.15 -16.30
C GLY A 134 6.25 31.35 -16.71
#